data_AF-A0A522Y9A4-F1
#
_entry.id   AF-A0A522Y9A4-F1
#
_cell.length_a   1.000
_cell.length_b   1.000
_cell.length_c   1.000
_cell.angle_alpha   90.00
_cell.angle_beta   90.00
_cell.angle_gamma   90.00
#
_symmetry.space_group_name_H-M   'P 1'
#
loop_
_entity.id
_entity.type
_entity.pdbx_description
1 polymer ?
#
loop_
_entity_poly.entity_id
_entity_poly.type
_entity_poly.pdbx_seq_one_letter_code
_entity_poly.pdbx_strand_id
1 'polypeptide(L)' 'NYEWDKGFVPRFGLVHVDYKTYLRIIKESAYKLAEVCRTGRLE' A
#
# COMPACT_ATOMS: atom_id res chain seq x y z
N ASN A 1 1.56 3.17 -7.74
CA ASN A 1 2.10 2.67 -9.03
C ASN A 1 1.45 3.48 -10.15
N TYR A 2 1.84 3.26 -11.41
CA TYR A 2 1.13 3.86 -12.52
C TYR A 2 -0.17 3.07 -12.75
N GLU A 3 -1.30 3.76 -12.77
CA GLU A 3 -2.65 3.21 -12.93
C GLU A 3 -3.22 3.65 -14.28
N TRP A 4 -2.54 3.25 -15.37
CA TRP A 4 -3.00 3.37 -16.76
C TRP A 4 -3.65 4.73 -17.09
N ASP A 5 -4.94 4.73 -17.43
CA ASP A 5 -5.72 5.91 -17.80
C ASP A 5 -5.83 6.95 -16.68
N LYS A 6 -5.53 6.58 -15.43
CA LYS A 6 -5.59 7.46 -14.24
C LYS A 6 -4.22 8.01 -13.81
N GLY A 7 -3.13 7.63 -14.48
CA GLY A 7 -1.80 8.08 -14.11
C GLY A 7 -1.40 7.66 -12.69
N PHE A 8 -0.81 8.57 -11.91
CA PHE A 8 -0.34 8.28 -10.54
C PHE A 8 -1.28 8.80 -9.43
N VAL A 9 -2.47 9.27 -9.80
CA VAL A 9 -3.42 9.87 -8.85
C VAL A 9 -4.00 8.83 -7.89
N PRO A 10 -4.62 7.73 -8.36
CA PRO A 10 -5.08 6.69 -7.45
C PRO A 10 -3.90 5.84 -6.92
N ARG A 11 -4.00 5.41 -5.65
CA ARG A 11 -2.90 4.74 -4.92
C ARG A 11 -3.40 3.50 -4.18
N PHE A 12 -3.46 2.37 -4.87
CA PHE A 12 -4.03 1.13 -4.32
C PHE A 12 -3.07 0.27 -3.49
N GLY A 13 -1.75 0.42 -3.69
CA GLY A 13 -0.76 -0.42 -3.00
C GLY A 13 -0.76 -0.27 -1.46
N LEU A 14 -0.38 -1.34 -0.76
CA LEU A 14 -0.16 -1.39 0.69
C LEU A 14 1.05 -0.55 1.15
N VAL A 15 1.93 -0.20 0.21
CA VAL A 15 3.11 0.63 0.45
C VAL A 15 2.92 1.92 -0.35
N HIS A 16 3.05 3.06 0.32
CA HIS A 16 3.13 4.36 -0.33
C HIS A 16 4.54 4.55 -0.90
N VAL A 17 4.62 5.08 -2.13
CA VAL A 17 5.87 5.53 -2.73
C VAL A 17 5.80 7.04 -2.86
N ASP A 18 6.75 7.73 -2.24
CA ASP A 18 7.01 9.14 -2.53
C ASP A 18 7.73 9.22 -3.87
N TYR A 19 7.05 9.76 -4.89
CA TYR A 19 7.59 9.83 -6.25
C TYR A 19 8.72 10.85 -6.43
N LYS A 20 8.95 11.74 -5.45
CA LYS A 20 10.06 12.69 -5.50
C LYS A 20 11.36 12.06 -5.02
N THR A 21 11.28 11.25 -3.97
CA THR A 21 12.45 10.69 -3.26
C THR A 21 12.61 9.19 -3.43
N TYR A 22 11.59 8.52 -3.98
CA TYR A 22 11.45 7.07 -4.01
C TYR A 22 11.47 6.41 -2.63
N LEU A 23 11.15 7.14 -1.55
CA LEU A 23 10.97 6.54 -0.24
C LEU A 23 9.74 5.60 -0.24
N ARG A 24 9.87 4.42 0.38
CA ARG A 24 8.79 3.47 0.57
C ARG A 24 8.29 3.59 2.01
N ILE A 25 7.01 3.86 2.17
CA ILE A 25 6.36 4.04 3.48
C ILE A 25 5.27 2.98 3.60
N ILE A 26 5.39 2.09 4.57
CA ILE A 26 4.41 1.03 4.84
C ILE A 26 3.13 1.69 5.36
N LYS A 27 1.99 1.43 4.71
CA LYS A 27 0.69 1.96 5.16
C LYS A 27 0.11 1.10 6.27
N GLU A 28 -0.81 1.67 7.04
CA GLU A 28 -1.55 0.94 8.09
C GLU A 28 -2.25 -0.32 7.56
N SER A 29 -2.81 -0.26 6.35
CA SER A 29 -3.43 -1.42 5.70
C SER A 29 -2.49 -2.60 5.48
N ALA A 30 -1.19 -2.34 5.32
CA ALA A 30 -0.19 -3.40 5.20
C ALA A 30 0.01 -4.14 6.53
N TYR A 31 0.01 -3.41 7.64
CA TYR A 31 0.13 -4.01 8.98
C TYR A 31 -1.12 -4.82 9.32
N LYS A 32 -2.31 -4.29 9.00
CA LYS A 32 -3.57 -5.03 9.15
C LYS A 32 -3.58 -6.31 8.32
N LEU A 33 -3.17 -6.24 7.04
CA LEU A 33 -3.06 -7.45 6.22
C LEU A 33 -2.02 -8.44 6.77
N ALA A 34 -0.89 -7.94 7.29
CA ALA A 34 0.14 -8.79 7.88
C ALA A 34 -0.37 -9.52 9.14
N GLU A 35 -1.23 -8.89 9.93
CA GLU A 35 -1.90 -9.53 11.07
C GLU A 35 -2.88 -10.61 10.60
N VAL A 36 -3.74 -10.30 9.61
CA VAL A 36 -4.65 -11.28 8.99
C VAL A 36 -3.89 -12.50 8.49
N CYS A 37 -2.79 -12.29 7.76
CA CYS A 37 -1.95 -13.39 7.25
C CYS A 37 -1.30 -14.22 8.37
N ARG A 38 -0.97 -13.60 9.51
CA ARG A 38 -0.32 -14.26 10.64
C ARG A 38 -1.30 -15.05 11.51
N THR A 39 -2.50 -14.52 11.70
CA THR A 39 -3.48 -15.05 12.66
C THR A 39 -4.63 -15.80 12.00
N GLY A 40 -4.87 -15.56 10.71
CA GLY A 40 -6.04 -16.04 9.99
C GLY A 40 -7.35 -15.36 10.37
N ARG A 41 -7.30 -14.23 11.09
CA ARG A 41 -8.47 -13.50 11.59
C ARG A 41 -8.63 -12.16 10.88
N LEU A 42 -9.87 -11.78 10.60
CA LEU A 42 -10.23 -10.47 10.07
C LEU A 42 -11.04 -9.72 11.12
N GLU A 43 -10.49 -8.63 11.63
CA GLU A 43 -11.07 -7.75 12.66
C GLU A 43 -11.32 -6.34 12.10
#